data_AF-A0AA35TQP2-F1
#
_entry.id   AF-A0AA35TQP2-F1
#
_cell.length_a   1.000
_cell.length_b   1.000
_cell.length_c   1.000
_cell.angle_alpha   90.00
_cell.angle_beta   90.00
_cell.angle_gamma   90.00
#
_symmetry.space_group_name_H-M   'P 1'
#
loop_
_entity.id
_entity.type
_entity.pdbx_description
1 polymer ?
#
loop_
_entity_poly.entity_id
_entity_poly.type
_entity_poly.pdbx_seq_one_letter_code
_entity_poly.pdbx_strand_id
1 'polypeptide(L)'
;MVDLCPVNDDQPVPKSLVRLMKRAESIKTLNNKEKSREEMQESRGSGGESAATRQKPVAVGKRKEGRGRDAREEPMFSKRKGESLKSYLERVDVEANARIMETFRKNRKPSERRKKRLEERRKRAVARRQGLSHDRNRDMEEKRGTHYIFHPGLIYTPHTRTASTLSPQCIDFEDEVRFGEVVQAPPELKAKPRGSQRSSAFPSQPLLLEQKMSASQRQSQRTRSAPSQQIMGLKRKHDLKLEREHVISVYRKAKAAALVKRI
;
A
#
# COMPACT_ATOMS: atom_id res chain seq x y z
N MET A 1 15.62 63.13 -1.34
CA MET A 1 15.13 62.52 -0.09
C MET A 1 14.16 61.44 -0.48
N VAL A 2 14.45 60.18 -0.15
CA VAL A 2 13.59 59.04 -0.48
C VAL A 2 12.81 58.71 0.79
N ASP A 3 11.53 59.07 0.79
CA ASP A 3 10.65 58.81 1.93
C ASP A 3 10.45 57.29 2.06
N LEU A 4 11.05 56.74 3.11
CA LEU A 4 10.85 55.35 3.53
C LEU A 4 9.48 55.27 4.18
N CYS A 5 8.50 54.73 3.47
CA CYS A 5 7.18 54.47 4.04
C CYS A 5 7.30 53.53 5.26
N PRO A 6 6.65 53.84 6.39
CA PRO A 6 6.64 52.98 7.57
C PRO A 6 5.96 51.65 7.22
N VAL A 7 6.69 50.55 7.47
CA VAL A 7 6.15 49.20 7.34
C VAL A 7 5.17 48.98 8.49
N ASN A 8 3.88 48.95 8.19
CA ASN A 8 2.86 48.60 9.16
C ASN A 8 2.95 47.10 9.48
N ASP A 9 3.37 46.76 10.71
CA ASP A 9 3.54 45.38 11.19
C ASP A 9 2.21 44.60 11.31
N ASP A 10 1.07 45.24 11.11
CA ASP A 10 -0.26 44.64 11.22
C ASP A 10 -0.77 43.96 9.93
N GLN A 11 0.04 43.87 8.87
CA GLN A 11 -0.37 43.12 7.70
C GLN A 11 -0.41 41.60 7.98
N PRO A 12 -1.56 40.93 7.82
CA PRO A 12 -1.67 39.51 8.07
C PRO A 12 -0.76 38.73 7.10
N VAL A 13 0.15 37.95 7.68
CA VAL A 13 1.12 37.15 6.92
C VAL A 13 0.39 36.28 5.89
N PRO A 14 0.76 36.35 4.60
CA PRO A 14 0.13 35.53 3.56
C PRO A 14 0.17 34.04 3.91
N LYS A 15 -0.98 33.36 3.78
CA LYS A 15 -1.12 31.93 4.11
C LYS A 15 -0.11 31.03 3.38
N SER A 16 0.34 31.44 2.19
CA SER A 16 1.41 30.78 1.43
C SER A 16 2.76 30.82 2.15
N LEU A 17 3.13 31.97 2.72
CA LEU A 17 4.35 32.16 3.49
C LEU A 17 4.30 31.37 4.81
N VAL A 18 3.15 31.37 5.49
CA VAL A 18 2.93 30.54 6.69
C VAL A 18 3.13 29.05 6.39
N ARG A 19 2.66 28.56 5.24
CA ARG A 19 2.90 27.16 4.81
C ARG A 19 4.38 26.89 4.53
N LEU A 20 5.10 27.84 3.93
CA LEU A 20 6.54 27.75 3.68
C LEU A 20 7.34 27.70 4.98
N MET A 21 7.03 28.56 5.94
CA MET A 21 7.67 28.59 7.26
C MET A 21 7.45 27.26 8.01
N LYS A 22 6.22 26.76 8.08
CA LYS A 22 5.92 25.45 8.66
C LYS A 22 6.67 24.30 7.97
N ARG A 23 6.83 24.38 6.64
CA ARG A 23 7.59 23.38 5.89
C ARG A 23 9.08 23.46 6.22
N ALA A 24 9.66 24.64 6.35
CA ALA A 24 11.05 24.82 6.77
C ALA A 24 11.30 24.28 8.19
N GLU A 25 10.40 24.52 9.14
CA GLU A 25 10.47 23.98 10.51
C GLU A 25 10.40 22.45 10.55
N SER A 26 9.49 21.84 9.76
CA SER A 26 9.42 20.37 9.65
C SER A 26 10.69 19.75 9.04
N ILE A 27 11.37 20.44 8.12
CA ILE A 27 12.65 19.97 7.57
C ILE A 27 13.76 20.05 8.64
N LYS A 28 13.82 21.14 9.41
CA LYS A 28 14.80 21.30 10.51
C LYS A 28 14.64 20.21 11.57
N THR A 29 13.41 19.89 11.97
CA THR A 29 13.14 18.85 12.98
C THR A 29 13.48 17.44 12.48
N LEU A 30 13.30 17.15 11.18
CA LEU A 30 13.68 15.86 10.60
C LEU A 30 15.21 15.67 10.59
N ASN A 31 15.97 16.69 10.20
CA ASN A 31 17.43 16.62 10.18
C ASN A 31 18.04 16.42 11.57
N ASN A 32 17.47 17.04 12.61
CA ASN A 32 17.93 16.85 13.99
C ASN A 32 17.61 15.44 14.52
N LYS A 33 16.53 14.81 14.05
CA LYS A 33 16.14 13.44 14.44
C LYS A 33 17.00 12.36 13.77
N GLU A 34 17.56 12.64 12.59
CA GLU A 34 18.51 11.74 11.95
C GLU A 34 19.87 11.78 12.66
N LYS A 35 20.37 12.97 13.02
CA LYS A 35 21.61 13.12 13.82
C LYS A 35 21.56 12.41 15.17
N SER A 36 20.47 12.54 15.93
CA SER A 36 20.37 11.87 17.24
C SER A 36 20.27 10.34 17.14
N ARG A 37 19.90 9.80 15.97
CA ARG A 37 19.84 8.37 15.75
C ARG A 37 21.20 7.77 15.38
N GLU A 38 22.06 8.54 14.74
CA GLU A 38 23.45 8.16 14.45
C GLU A 38 24.31 8.18 15.73
N GLU A 39 24.22 9.23 16.56
CA GLU A 39 24.94 9.31 17.85
C GLU A 39 24.53 8.20 18.84
N MET A 40 23.26 7.81 18.85
CA MET A 40 22.76 6.73 19.71
C MET A 40 23.14 5.32 19.19
N GLN A 41 23.60 5.20 17.95
CA GLN A 41 24.14 3.94 17.41
C GLN A 41 25.65 3.80 17.66
N GLU A 42 26.40 4.91 17.71
CA GLU A 42 27.83 4.91 18.02
C GLU A 42 28.12 4.60 19.50
N SER A 43 27.26 5.08 20.41
CA SER A 43 27.40 4.85 21.87
C SER A 43 27.09 3.42 22.35
N ARG A 44 26.68 2.50 21.46
CA ARG A 44 26.43 1.08 21.79
C ARG A 44 27.53 0.12 21.32
N GLY A 45 28.63 0.64 20.75
CA GLY A 45 29.70 -0.16 20.17
C GLY A 45 30.86 -0.54 21.10
N SER A 46 31.02 0.09 22.27
CA SER A 46 32.20 -0.12 23.11
C SER A 46 31.86 -0.14 24.61
N GLY A 47 31.50 -1.31 25.14
CA GLY A 47 31.38 -1.47 26.58
C GLY A 47 31.00 -2.87 27.01
N GLY A 48 31.96 -3.54 27.65
CA GLY A 48 31.66 -4.56 28.66
C GLY A 48 31.86 -6.00 28.23
N GLU A 49 33.12 -6.44 28.18
CA GLU A 49 33.44 -7.80 28.59
C GLU A 49 33.00 -7.97 30.05
N SER A 50 32.03 -8.85 30.27
CA SER A 50 31.70 -9.35 31.60
C SER A 50 31.52 -10.84 31.48
N ALA A 51 32.54 -11.55 31.94
CA ALA A 51 32.57 -12.98 32.10
C ALA A 51 31.46 -13.40 33.07
N ALA A 52 30.37 -13.94 32.53
CA ALA A 52 29.43 -14.74 33.30
C ALA A 52 29.04 -15.95 32.46
N THR A 53 29.52 -17.09 32.91
CA THR A 53 29.33 -18.45 32.41
C THR A 53 27.84 -18.79 32.34
N ARG A 54 27.19 -18.39 31.25
CA ARG A 54 25.86 -18.88 30.86
C ARG A 54 26.04 -19.72 29.61
N GLN A 55 25.65 -20.99 29.74
CA GLN A 55 25.64 -21.99 28.69
C GLN A 55 25.07 -21.40 27.40
N LYS A 56 25.94 -21.31 26.38
CA LYS A 56 25.61 -20.75 25.07
C LYS A 56 24.53 -21.63 24.43
N PRO A 57 23.36 -21.09 24.02
CA PRO A 57 22.52 -21.82 23.09
C PRO A 57 23.34 -22.04 21.81
N VAL A 58 23.36 -23.28 21.34
CA VAL A 58 24.05 -23.74 20.14
C VAL A 58 23.82 -22.73 19.02
N ALA A 59 24.89 -22.03 18.67
CA ALA A 59 24.89 -21.04 17.62
C ALA A 59 24.64 -21.77 16.30
N VAL A 60 23.41 -21.70 15.81
CA VAL A 60 23.09 -21.99 14.41
C VAL A 60 23.97 -21.06 13.58
N GLY A 61 25.01 -21.64 12.98
CA GLY A 61 26.09 -20.94 12.33
C GLY A 61 25.56 -19.94 11.32
N LYS A 62 25.67 -18.65 11.65
CA LYS A 62 25.67 -17.59 10.64
C LYS A 62 26.93 -17.82 9.82
N ARG A 63 26.77 -18.56 8.73
CA ARG A 63 27.77 -18.65 7.65
C ARG A 63 28.18 -17.21 7.34
N LYS A 64 29.41 -16.85 7.71
CA LYS A 64 30.07 -15.66 7.20
C LYS A 64 30.03 -15.82 5.68
N GLU A 65 29.24 -15.01 5.00
CA GLU A 65 29.33 -14.86 3.56
C GLU A 65 30.77 -14.42 3.27
N GLY A 66 31.56 -15.36 2.75
CA GLY A 66 32.96 -15.15 2.45
C GLY A 66 33.07 -14.05 1.41
N ARG A 67 33.56 -12.88 1.84
CA ARG A 67 34.23 -11.92 0.95
C ARG A 67 35.54 -12.56 0.53
N GLY A 68 35.52 -13.36 -0.54
CA GLY A 68 36.69 -14.18 -0.84
C GLY A 68 36.52 -15.01 -2.09
N ARG A 69 36.51 -14.32 -3.23
CA ARG A 69 37.11 -14.68 -4.52
C ARG A 69 36.43 -13.80 -5.55
N ASP A 70 37.24 -13.20 -6.42
CA ASP A 70 36.82 -12.64 -7.70
C ASP A 70 36.20 -13.78 -8.52
N ALA A 71 34.97 -14.16 -8.17
CA ALA A 71 34.12 -14.96 -8.99
C ALA A 71 33.98 -14.13 -10.25
N ARG A 72 34.75 -14.49 -11.28
CA ARG A 72 34.58 -13.99 -12.64
C ARG A 72 33.09 -14.07 -12.89
N GLU A 73 32.42 -12.92 -12.85
CA GLU A 73 30.98 -12.85 -13.04
C GLU A 73 30.76 -13.41 -14.43
N GLU A 74 30.34 -14.68 -14.50
CA GLU A 74 29.99 -15.27 -15.77
C GLU A 74 29.02 -14.30 -16.44
N PRO A 75 29.25 -13.93 -17.71
CA PRO A 75 28.41 -12.97 -18.39
C PRO A 75 26.97 -13.46 -18.25
N MET A 76 26.14 -12.67 -17.57
CA MET A 76 24.78 -13.05 -17.13
C MET A 76 23.93 -13.67 -18.23
N PHE A 77 24.24 -13.33 -19.48
CA PHE A 77 23.58 -13.83 -20.65
C PHE A 77 24.63 -14.38 -21.62
N SER A 78 24.72 -15.70 -21.71
CA SER A 78 25.49 -16.38 -22.74
C SER A 78 24.56 -16.91 -23.83
N LYS A 79 25.00 -16.79 -25.09
CA LYS A 79 24.28 -17.34 -26.25
C LYS A 79 24.31 -18.86 -26.21
N ARG A 80 23.17 -19.51 -26.42
CA ARG A 80 23.11 -20.99 -26.47
C ARG A 80 23.67 -21.50 -27.80
N LYS A 81 24.25 -22.70 -27.80
CA LYS A 81 24.73 -23.35 -29.02
C LYS A 81 23.54 -23.55 -29.97
N GLY A 82 23.65 -23.06 -31.21
CA GLY A 82 22.59 -23.15 -32.24
C GLY A 82 21.48 -22.08 -32.17
N GLU A 83 21.53 -21.15 -31.20
CA GLU A 83 20.53 -20.07 -31.11
C GLU A 83 20.75 -19.05 -32.23
N SER A 84 19.67 -18.57 -32.87
CA SER A 84 19.77 -17.44 -33.81
C SER A 84 20.07 -16.16 -33.03
N LEU A 85 20.74 -15.18 -33.67
CA LEU A 85 21.06 -13.92 -32.99
C LEU A 85 19.79 -13.20 -32.50
N LYS A 86 18.71 -13.25 -33.29
CA LYS A 86 17.42 -12.65 -32.95
C LYS A 86 16.80 -13.31 -31.71
N SER A 87 16.74 -14.64 -31.67
CA SER A 87 16.21 -15.38 -30.52
C SER A 87 17.01 -15.13 -29.26
N TYR A 88 18.34 -15.02 -29.39
CA TYR A 88 19.22 -14.67 -28.27
C TYR A 88 18.89 -13.29 -27.69
N LEU A 89 18.75 -12.28 -28.55
CA LEU A 89 18.43 -10.92 -28.10
C LEU A 89 17.05 -10.83 -27.44
N GLU A 90 16.04 -11.49 -28.01
CA GLU A 90 14.69 -11.53 -27.42
C GLU A 90 14.72 -12.17 -26.02
N ARG A 91 15.49 -13.25 -25.84
CA ARG A 91 15.66 -13.89 -24.53
C ARG A 91 16.39 -12.99 -23.53
N VAL A 92 17.46 -12.33 -23.97
CA VAL A 92 18.21 -11.36 -23.15
C VAL A 92 17.28 -10.25 -22.66
N ASP A 93 16.43 -9.69 -23.53
CA ASP A 93 15.50 -8.63 -23.18
C ASP A 93 14.47 -9.09 -22.14
N VAL A 94 13.91 -10.30 -22.31
CA VAL A 94 12.96 -10.87 -21.35
C VAL A 94 13.61 -11.11 -19.99
N GLU A 95 14.78 -11.74 -19.97
CA GLU A 95 15.49 -12.05 -18.73
C GLU A 95 15.98 -10.76 -18.04
N ALA A 96 16.51 -9.79 -18.79
CA ALA A 96 16.93 -8.50 -18.27
C ALA A 96 15.75 -7.73 -17.65
N ASN A 97 14.60 -7.68 -18.34
CA ASN A 97 13.40 -7.05 -17.81
C ASN A 97 12.87 -7.75 -16.55
N ALA A 98 12.87 -9.08 -16.52
CA ALA A 98 12.48 -9.84 -15.33
C ALA A 98 13.37 -9.49 -14.13
N ARG A 99 14.69 -9.38 -14.35
CA ARG A 99 15.68 -9.00 -13.32
C ARG A 99 15.49 -7.57 -12.84
N ILE A 100 15.30 -6.63 -13.76
CA ILE A 100 14.98 -5.23 -13.42
C ILE A 100 13.73 -5.19 -12.54
N MET A 101 12.67 -5.93 -12.89
CA MET A 101 11.46 -6.00 -12.08
C MET A 101 11.69 -6.65 -10.71
N GLU A 102 12.56 -7.67 -10.63
CA GLU A 102 12.94 -8.29 -9.37
C GLU A 102 13.70 -7.33 -8.45
N THR A 103 14.67 -6.59 -8.99
CA THR A 103 15.40 -5.56 -8.21
C THR A 103 14.46 -4.46 -7.75
N PHE A 104 13.50 -4.00 -8.57
CA PHE A 104 12.48 -3.05 -8.14
C PHE A 104 11.60 -3.62 -7.03
N ARG A 105 11.20 -4.89 -7.11
CA ARG A 105 10.41 -5.54 -6.05
C ARG A 105 11.18 -5.65 -4.74
N LYS A 106 12.46 -6.02 -4.79
CA LYS A 106 13.36 -6.11 -3.62
C LYS A 106 13.64 -4.74 -3.01
N ASN A 107 13.88 -3.73 -3.84
CA ASN A 107 14.23 -2.37 -3.41
C ASN A 107 13.02 -1.51 -3.08
N ARG A 108 11.79 -1.96 -3.38
CA ARG A 108 10.57 -1.24 -3.06
C ARG A 108 10.40 -1.18 -1.54
N LYS A 109 10.76 -0.03 -0.97
CA LYS A 109 10.51 0.26 0.45
C LYS A 109 9.01 0.04 0.74
N PRO A 110 8.65 -0.77 1.75
CA PRO A 110 7.25 -0.95 2.11
C PRO A 110 6.66 0.38 2.55
N SER A 111 5.38 0.61 2.25
CA SER A 111 4.68 1.82 2.69
C SER A 111 4.73 1.97 4.20
N GLU A 112 4.71 3.20 4.70
CA GLU A 112 4.76 3.47 6.15
C GLU A 112 3.63 2.76 6.90
N ARG A 113 2.42 2.76 6.33
CA ARG A 113 1.27 2.00 6.85
C ARG A 113 1.56 0.50 6.96
N ARG A 114 2.22 -0.10 5.95
CA ARG A 114 2.60 -1.52 5.97
C ARG A 114 3.70 -1.78 7.00
N LYS A 115 4.70 -0.89 7.12
CA LYS A 115 5.75 -0.98 8.15
C LYS A 115 5.14 -0.99 9.55
N LYS A 116 4.27 -0.02 9.86
CA LYS A 116 3.56 0.08 11.14
C LYS A 116 2.80 -1.21 11.47
N ARG A 117 2.04 -1.75 10.50
CA ARG A 117 1.28 -2.99 10.69
C ARG A 117 2.18 -4.23 10.90
N LEU A 118 3.32 -4.30 10.23
CA LEU A 118 4.30 -5.37 10.44
C LEU A 118 4.97 -5.28 11.81
N GLU A 119 5.27 -4.06 12.26
CA GLU A 119 5.82 -3.82 13.60
C GLU A 119 4.80 -4.18 14.69
N GLU A 120 3.53 -3.78 14.54
CA GLU A 120 2.44 -4.16 15.43
C GLU A 120 2.26 -5.69 15.50
N ARG A 121 2.32 -6.38 14.34
CA ARG A 121 2.30 -7.84 14.29
C ARG A 121 3.49 -8.47 15.03
N ARG A 122 4.70 -7.92 14.88
CA ARG A 122 5.89 -8.39 15.59
C ARG A 122 5.75 -8.19 17.10
N LYS A 123 5.34 -7.01 17.54
CA LYS A 123 5.07 -6.71 18.96
C LYS A 123 4.04 -7.68 19.54
N ARG A 124 2.93 -7.93 18.82
CA ARG A 124 1.91 -8.89 19.23
C ARG A 124 2.45 -10.33 19.33
N ALA A 125 3.29 -10.75 18.39
CA ALA A 125 3.91 -12.07 18.42
C ALA A 125 4.88 -12.23 19.60
N VAL A 126 5.65 -11.19 19.92
CA VAL A 126 6.55 -11.16 21.10
C VAL A 126 5.74 -11.19 22.39
N ALA A 127 4.70 -10.37 22.53
CA ALA A 127 3.83 -10.38 23.70
C ALA A 127 3.19 -11.76 23.94
N ARG A 128 2.74 -12.44 22.87
CA ARG A 128 2.25 -13.83 22.95
C ARG A 128 3.30 -14.81 23.45
N ARG A 129 4.55 -14.68 22.98
CA ARG A 129 5.66 -15.54 23.45
C ARG A 129 6.01 -15.30 24.91
N GLN A 130 5.82 -14.08 25.40
CA GLN A 130 6.07 -13.69 26.79
C GLN A 130 4.90 -14.03 27.73
N GLY A 131 3.84 -14.69 27.25
CA GLY A 131 2.64 -14.97 28.05
C GLY A 131 1.80 -13.72 28.36
N LEU A 132 2.19 -12.55 27.87
CA LEU A 132 1.45 -11.29 27.96
C LEU A 132 0.33 -11.24 26.91
N SER A 133 -0.38 -12.34 26.69
CA SER A 133 -1.51 -12.32 25.76
C SER A 133 -2.57 -11.38 26.30
N HIS A 134 -2.66 -10.18 25.71
CA HIS A 134 -3.88 -9.40 25.70
C HIS A 134 -4.94 -10.27 25.05
N ASP A 135 -5.71 -10.94 25.91
CA ASP A 135 -6.91 -11.61 25.53
C ASP A 135 -7.81 -10.53 24.94
N ARG A 136 -8.15 -10.64 23.64
CA ARG A 136 -8.97 -9.63 22.97
C ARG A 136 -10.35 -9.46 23.64
N ASN A 137 -10.72 -10.43 24.47
CA ASN A 137 -11.93 -10.42 25.27
C ASN A 137 -11.85 -9.42 26.43
N ARG A 138 -10.66 -9.17 27.01
CA ARG A 138 -10.49 -8.22 28.12
C ARG A 138 -10.71 -6.77 27.69
N ASP A 139 -10.22 -6.40 26.51
CA ASP A 139 -10.43 -5.06 25.93
C ASP A 139 -11.91 -4.80 25.52
N MET A 140 -12.68 -5.86 25.27
CA MET A 140 -14.11 -5.76 24.95
C MET A 140 -14.98 -5.62 26.20
N GLU A 141 -14.57 -6.20 27.34
CA GLU A 141 -15.23 -5.98 28.64
C GLU A 141 -14.99 -4.55 29.16
N GLU A 142 -13.77 -4.04 29.05
CA GLU A 142 -13.47 -2.68 29.53
C GLU A 142 -14.20 -1.59 28.71
N LYS A 143 -14.39 -1.82 27.40
CA LYS A 143 -15.21 -0.94 26.54
C LYS A 143 -16.71 -1.10 26.72
N ARG A 144 -17.18 -2.21 27.30
CA ARG A 144 -18.58 -2.37 27.69
C ARG A 144 -18.86 -1.86 29.10
N GLY A 145 -17.84 -1.70 29.94
CA GLY A 145 -17.96 -1.23 31.32
C GLY A 145 -18.01 0.28 31.51
N THR A 146 -17.63 1.08 30.51
CA THR A 146 -17.65 2.55 30.64
C THR A 146 -18.85 3.15 29.91
N HIS A 147 -19.79 3.69 30.70
CA HIS A 147 -20.85 4.62 30.33
C HIS A 147 -22.04 4.09 29.51
N TYR A 148 -22.88 3.28 30.16
CA TYR A 148 -24.27 3.73 30.27
C TYR A 148 -24.30 4.78 31.37
N ILE A 149 -24.17 6.07 31.00
CA ILE A 149 -24.74 7.12 31.83
C ILE A 149 -26.24 6.87 31.74
N PHE A 150 -26.77 6.15 32.72
CA PHE A 150 -28.19 6.22 33.01
C PHE A 150 -28.46 7.69 33.32
N HIS A 151 -28.97 8.45 32.35
CA HIS A 151 -29.58 9.73 32.64
C HIS A 151 -30.86 9.42 33.42
N PRO A 152 -30.91 9.70 34.74
CA PRO A 152 -32.12 9.48 35.51
C PRO A 152 -33.13 10.57 35.08
N GLY A 153 -33.92 10.29 34.06
CA GLY A 153 -34.87 11.25 33.51
C GLY A 153 -35.32 10.97 32.08
N LEU A 154 -34.58 10.18 31.30
CA LEU A 154 -35.07 9.65 30.04
C LEU A 154 -35.78 8.33 30.29
N ILE A 155 -37.07 8.42 30.63
CA ILE A 155 -38.01 7.33 30.45
C ILE A 155 -37.91 6.96 28.96
N TYR A 156 -37.25 5.84 28.67
CA TYR A 156 -37.23 5.28 27.34
C TYR A 156 -38.64 4.78 27.05
N THR A 157 -39.49 5.67 26.54
CA THR A 157 -40.71 5.24 25.88
C THR A 157 -40.27 4.58 24.58
N PRO A 158 -40.39 3.26 24.41
CA PRO A 158 -40.11 2.65 23.13
C PRO A 158 -41.05 3.32 22.12
N HIS A 159 -40.50 4.00 21.13
CA HIS A 159 -41.28 4.35 19.94
C HIS A 159 -41.52 3.05 19.17
N THR A 160 -42.42 2.22 19.70
CA THR A 160 -43.23 1.33 18.88
C THR A 160 -43.94 2.25 17.89
N ARG A 161 -43.50 2.21 16.64
CA ARG A 161 -44.30 2.72 15.53
C ARG A 161 -45.70 2.14 15.68
N THR A 162 -46.64 3.01 16.03
CA THR A 162 -48.07 2.77 16.01
C THR A 162 -48.48 2.44 14.57
N ALA A 163 -48.52 1.15 14.27
CA ALA A 163 -49.49 0.60 13.31
C ALA A 163 -50.62 0.00 14.15
N SER A 164 -51.50 0.86 14.66
CA SER A 164 -52.69 0.43 15.42
C SER A 164 -53.80 1.47 15.32
N THR A 165 -54.50 1.46 14.20
CA THR A 165 -55.95 1.67 14.21
C THR A 165 -56.55 0.46 13.54
N LEU A 166 -56.75 -0.60 14.31
CA LEU A 166 -57.79 -1.61 14.15
C LEU A 166 -57.73 -2.50 15.40
N SER A 167 -58.88 -2.62 16.05
CA SER A 167 -59.13 -3.26 17.34
C SER A 167 -58.75 -4.74 17.38
N PRO A 168 -58.25 -5.27 18.52
CA PRO A 168 -58.20 -6.70 18.74
C PRO A 168 -59.59 -7.17 19.23
N GLN A 169 -60.41 -7.67 18.31
CA GLN A 169 -61.27 -8.81 18.65
C GLN A 169 -60.37 -10.04 18.51
N CYS A 170 -59.96 -10.59 19.64
CA CYS A 170 -59.33 -11.90 19.71
C CYS A 170 -60.38 -12.94 19.29
N ILE A 171 -60.38 -13.29 18.01
CA ILE A 171 -60.98 -14.51 17.51
C ILE A 171 -59.87 -15.55 17.60
N ASP A 172 -60.04 -16.49 18.52
CA ASP A 172 -59.17 -17.67 18.60
C ASP A 172 -59.42 -18.51 17.34
N PHE A 173 -58.50 -18.43 16.37
CA PHE A 173 -58.51 -19.30 15.21
C PHE A 173 -57.85 -20.62 15.58
N GLU A 174 -58.67 -21.57 16.01
CA GLU A 174 -58.34 -22.99 15.97
C GLU A 174 -58.36 -23.46 14.51
N ASP A 175 -57.36 -23.07 13.72
CA ASP A 175 -57.18 -23.62 12.37
C ASP A 175 -56.59 -25.03 12.48
N GLU A 176 -57.45 -26.05 12.32
CA GLU A 176 -57.03 -27.42 12.08
C GLU A 176 -56.29 -27.50 10.73
N VAL A 177 -54.99 -27.22 10.73
CA VAL A 177 -54.14 -27.38 9.53
C VAL A 177 -54.02 -28.88 9.21
N ARG A 178 -54.88 -29.38 8.33
CA ARG A 178 -54.75 -30.72 7.77
C ARG A 178 -53.68 -30.71 6.69
N PHE A 179 -52.62 -31.50 6.92
CA PHE A 179 -51.58 -31.74 5.92
C PHE A 179 -52.21 -32.29 4.63
N GLY A 180 -52.23 -31.48 3.58
CA GLY A 180 -52.85 -31.80 2.30
C GLY A 180 -53.50 -30.61 1.60
N GLU A 181 -53.74 -29.51 2.31
CA GLU A 181 -54.24 -28.29 1.68
C GLU A 181 -53.11 -27.56 0.96
N VAL A 182 -53.22 -27.56 -0.37
CA VAL A 182 -52.25 -27.00 -1.32
C VAL A 182 -52.11 -25.51 -1.05
N VAL A 183 -50.96 -25.12 -0.50
CA VAL A 183 -50.55 -23.71 -0.43
C VAL A 183 -50.62 -23.14 -1.84
N GLN A 184 -51.59 -22.26 -2.08
CA GLN A 184 -51.72 -21.54 -3.34
C GLN A 184 -50.35 -20.95 -3.69
N ALA A 185 -49.89 -21.24 -4.91
CA ALA A 185 -48.60 -20.78 -5.39
C ALA A 185 -48.48 -19.27 -5.15
N PRO A 186 -47.37 -18.79 -4.57
CA PRO A 186 -47.21 -17.39 -4.23
C PRO A 186 -47.43 -16.53 -5.48
N PRO A 187 -48.17 -15.40 -5.36
CA PRO A 187 -48.54 -14.59 -6.51
C PRO A 187 -47.30 -14.10 -7.26
N GLU A 188 -47.33 -14.25 -8.59
CA GLU A 188 -46.22 -13.84 -9.45
C GLU A 188 -46.00 -12.33 -9.39
N LEU A 189 -44.85 -11.91 -8.86
CA LEU A 189 -44.42 -10.52 -8.85
C LEU A 189 -44.03 -10.05 -10.27
N LYS A 190 -45.02 -9.68 -11.08
CA LYS A 190 -44.79 -8.99 -12.36
C LYS A 190 -44.42 -7.53 -12.09
N ALA A 191 -43.11 -7.25 -12.08
CA ALA A 191 -42.62 -5.87 -11.99
C ALA A 191 -43.14 -5.05 -13.19
N LYS A 192 -43.88 -3.97 -12.91
CA LYS A 192 -44.35 -3.04 -13.94
C LYS A 192 -43.15 -2.53 -14.76
N PRO A 193 -43.18 -2.60 -16.11
CA PRO A 193 -42.12 -2.02 -16.92
C PRO A 193 -42.13 -0.51 -16.71
N ARG A 194 -41.07 0.02 -16.07
CA ARG A 194 -40.80 1.46 -16.04
C ARG A 194 -40.48 1.88 -17.47
N GLY A 195 -41.40 2.60 -18.11
CA GLY A 195 -41.20 3.18 -19.43
C GLY A 195 -40.04 4.16 -19.42
N SER A 196 -38.84 3.70 -19.77
CA SER A 196 -37.73 4.56 -20.13
C SER A 196 -37.78 4.79 -21.64
N GLN A 197 -38.40 5.89 -22.05
CA GLN A 197 -38.18 6.42 -23.39
C GLN A 197 -36.68 6.73 -23.52
N ARG A 198 -36.06 6.01 -24.46
CA ARG A 198 -34.68 6.18 -24.89
C ARG A 198 -34.53 7.55 -25.54
N SER A 199 -33.82 8.48 -24.90
CA SER A 199 -33.10 9.53 -25.61
C SER A 199 -31.60 9.18 -25.60
N SER A 200 -31.15 8.81 -26.79
CA SER A 200 -29.78 8.45 -27.15
C SER A 200 -28.89 9.69 -27.19
N ALA A 201 -28.05 9.90 -26.18
CA ALA A 201 -26.92 10.84 -26.28
C ALA A 201 -25.73 10.51 -25.37
N PHE A 202 -25.83 9.49 -24.50
CA PHE A 202 -24.74 9.12 -23.61
C PHE A 202 -24.14 7.76 -24.04
N PRO A 203 -22.81 7.65 -24.20
CA PRO A 203 -22.18 6.37 -24.45
C PRO A 203 -22.46 5.48 -23.25
N SER A 204 -23.25 4.41 -23.45
CA SER A 204 -23.60 3.48 -22.39
C SER A 204 -22.31 2.88 -21.83
N GLN A 205 -21.99 3.21 -20.59
CA GLN A 205 -20.91 2.55 -19.87
C GLN A 205 -21.22 1.04 -19.85
N PRO A 206 -20.33 0.19 -20.38
CA PRO A 206 -20.57 -1.25 -20.39
C PRO A 206 -20.72 -1.75 -18.96
N LEU A 207 -21.66 -2.67 -18.75
CA LEU A 207 -21.87 -3.24 -17.42
C LEU A 207 -20.57 -3.89 -16.95
N LEU A 208 -20.27 -3.79 -15.65
CA LEU A 208 -19.00 -4.23 -15.06
C LEU A 208 -18.65 -5.69 -15.40
N LEU A 209 -19.69 -6.52 -15.61
CA LEU A 209 -19.54 -7.91 -16.00
C LEU A 209 -19.10 -8.06 -17.48
N GLU A 210 -19.66 -7.26 -18.39
CA GLU A 210 -19.25 -7.22 -19.80
C GLU A 210 -17.82 -6.70 -19.95
N GLN A 211 -17.41 -5.76 -19.09
CA GLN A 211 -16.03 -5.26 -19.07
C GLN A 211 -15.03 -6.34 -18.66
N LYS A 212 -15.41 -7.28 -17.78
CA LYS A 212 -14.55 -8.40 -17.37
C LYS A 212 -14.54 -9.53 -18.40
N MET A 213 -15.67 -9.83 -19.02
CA MET A 213 -15.78 -10.89 -20.03
C MET A 213 -15.06 -10.50 -21.34
N SER A 214 -15.23 -9.26 -21.80
CA SER A 214 -14.56 -8.76 -23.02
C SER A 214 -13.04 -8.55 -22.87
N ALA A 215 -12.55 -8.36 -21.63
CA ALA A 215 -11.12 -8.27 -21.35
C ALA A 215 -10.40 -9.62 -21.50
N SER A 216 -11.08 -10.74 -21.25
CA SER A 216 -10.47 -12.07 -21.33
C SER A 216 -10.40 -12.62 -22.77
N GLN A 217 -11.26 -12.15 -23.67
CA GLN A 217 -11.36 -12.68 -25.04
C GLN A 217 -10.52 -11.89 -26.07
N ARG A 218 -9.95 -10.73 -25.72
CA ARG A 218 -9.17 -9.87 -26.62
C ARG A 218 -7.65 -10.06 -26.55
N GLN A 219 -7.14 -11.04 -25.81
CA GLN A 219 -5.69 -11.23 -25.64
C GLN A 219 -4.97 -11.94 -26.80
N SER A 220 -5.68 -12.49 -27.79
CA SER A 220 -5.01 -13.26 -28.86
C SER A 220 -4.69 -12.48 -30.14
N GLN A 221 -5.29 -11.32 -30.42
CA GLN A 221 -5.11 -10.67 -31.74
C GLN A 221 -5.21 -9.13 -31.74
N ARG A 222 -4.41 -8.42 -30.93
CA ARG A 222 -4.19 -6.98 -31.17
C ARG A 222 -2.72 -6.59 -31.17
N THR A 223 -2.31 -6.25 -32.38
CA THR A 223 -1.13 -5.51 -32.79
C THR A 223 -0.88 -4.28 -31.90
N ARG A 224 0.40 -4.11 -31.52
CA ARG A 224 1.12 -2.87 -31.21
C ARG A 224 0.24 -1.65 -30.86
N SER A 225 -0.43 -1.65 -29.71
CA SER A 225 -0.88 -0.40 -29.11
C SER A 225 0.33 0.28 -28.46
N ALA A 226 0.57 1.54 -28.84
CA ALA A 226 1.65 2.36 -28.31
C ALA A 226 1.68 2.30 -26.77
N PRO A 227 2.87 2.28 -26.16
CA PRO A 227 2.99 2.20 -24.71
C PRO A 227 2.25 3.40 -24.12
N SER A 228 1.17 3.10 -23.41
CA SER A 228 0.48 4.03 -22.52
C SER A 228 1.56 4.78 -21.74
N GLN A 229 1.70 6.08 -22.04
CA GLN A 229 2.62 6.95 -21.32
C GLN A 229 2.09 7.04 -19.88
N GLN A 230 2.51 6.11 -19.03
CA GLN A 230 2.28 6.21 -17.61
C GLN A 230 2.87 7.54 -17.17
N ILE A 231 2.00 8.45 -16.73
CA ILE A 231 2.37 9.77 -16.23
C ILE A 231 3.25 9.54 -15.00
N MET A 232 4.57 9.51 -15.22
CA MET A 232 5.54 9.37 -14.14
C MET A 232 5.56 10.64 -13.31
N GLY A 233 5.51 10.51 -11.99
CA GLY A 233 5.61 11.64 -11.07
C GLY A 233 6.93 12.41 -11.24
N LEU A 234 6.90 13.73 -11.01
CA LEU A 234 8.03 14.64 -11.25
C LEU A 234 9.34 14.18 -10.59
N LYS A 235 9.28 13.70 -9.34
CA LYS A 235 10.47 13.18 -8.62
C LYS A 235 11.11 12.01 -9.36
N ARG A 236 10.30 11.08 -9.86
CA ARG A 236 10.79 9.92 -10.63
C ARG A 236 11.41 10.32 -11.96
N LYS A 237 10.88 11.38 -12.61
CA LYS A 237 11.49 11.92 -13.84
C LYS A 237 12.87 12.53 -13.56
N HIS A 238 13.04 13.20 -12.43
CA HIS A 238 14.32 13.77 -12.00
C HIS A 238 15.35 12.67 -11.71
N ASP A 239 14.96 11.65 -10.92
CA ASP A 239 15.85 10.53 -10.58
C ASP A 239 16.32 9.79 -11.84
N LEU A 240 15.41 9.53 -12.80
CA LEU A 240 15.75 8.94 -14.10
C LEU A 240 16.69 9.81 -14.93
N LYS A 241 16.63 11.15 -14.79
CA LYS A 241 17.53 12.07 -15.48
C LYS A 241 18.96 11.95 -14.92
N LEU A 242 19.09 11.93 -13.59
CA LEU A 242 20.37 11.75 -12.91
C LEU A 242 21.01 10.40 -13.26
N GLU A 243 20.23 9.32 -13.26
CA GLU A 243 20.73 8.00 -13.66
C GLU A 243 21.22 7.99 -15.11
N ARG A 244 20.48 8.63 -16.03
CA ARG A 244 20.90 8.76 -17.44
C ARG A 244 22.20 9.54 -17.59
N GLU A 245 22.33 10.67 -16.92
CA GLU A 245 23.55 11.49 -16.95
C GLU A 245 24.75 10.71 -16.39
N HIS A 246 24.55 9.96 -15.31
CA HIS A 246 25.58 9.11 -14.73
C HIS A 246 26.05 8.03 -15.72
N VAL A 247 25.13 7.27 -16.33
CA VAL A 247 25.46 6.24 -17.33
C VAL A 247 26.20 6.83 -18.53
N ILE A 248 25.75 7.98 -19.04
CA ILE A 248 26.42 8.68 -20.14
C ILE A 248 27.85 9.08 -19.75
N SER A 249 28.05 9.55 -18.51
CA SER A 249 29.39 9.93 -18.03
C SER A 249 30.34 8.74 -17.96
N VAL A 250 29.88 7.60 -17.46
CA VAL A 250 30.66 6.35 -17.38
C VAL A 250 31.02 5.87 -18.78
N TYR A 251 30.06 5.88 -19.70
CA TYR A 251 30.29 5.50 -21.09
C TYR A 251 31.33 6.40 -21.78
N ARG A 252 31.26 7.73 -21.58
CA ARG A 252 32.26 8.67 -22.13
C ARG A 252 33.66 8.39 -21.60
N LYS A 253 33.80 8.15 -20.29
CA LYS A 253 35.08 7.79 -19.67
C LYS A 253 35.63 6.48 -20.23
N ALA A 254 34.80 5.44 -20.32
CA ALA A 254 35.20 4.15 -20.89
C ALA A 254 35.61 4.27 -22.36
N LYS A 255 34.86 5.05 -23.15
CA LYS A 255 35.18 5.31 -24.56
C LYS A 255 36.51 6.06 -24.72
N ALA A 256 36.77 7.07 -23.89
CA ALA A 256 38.04 7.79 -23.89
C ALA A 256 39.21 6.85 -23.54
N ALA A 257 39.06 6.04 -22.49
CA ALA A 257 40.07 5.06 -22.09
C ALA A 257 40.36 4.01 -23.18
N ALA A 258 39.33 3.57 -23.91
CA ALA A 258 39.50 2.64 -25.04
C ALA A 258 40.24 3.27 -26.22
N LEU A 259 40.08 4.59 -26.43
CA LEU A 259 40.76 5.31 -27.51
C LEU A 259 42.24 5.53 -27.17
N VAL A 260 42.57 5.84 -25.91
CA VAL A 260 43.96 5.92 -25.43
C VAL A 260 44.68 4.58 -25.57
N LYS A 261 44.00 3.45 -25.33
CA LYS A 261 44.59 2.11 -25.51
C LYS A 261 44.85 1.69 -26.97
N ARG A 262 44.31 2.42 -27.94
CA ARG A 262 44.50 2.14 -29.38
C ARG A 262 45.66 2.91 -30.00
N ILE A 263 46.15 3.93 -29.32
CA ILE A 263 47.34 4.71 -29.69
C ILE A 263 48.54 4.05 -29.02
#